data_AF-A0A536TTU0-F1
#
_entry.id   AF-A0A536TTU0-F1
#
_cell.length_a   1.000
_cell.length_b   1.000
_cell.length_c   1.000
_cell.angle_alpha   90.00
_cell.angle_beta   90.00
_cell.angle_gamma   90.00
#
_symmetry.space_group_name_H-M   'P 1'
#
loop_
_entity.id
_entity.type
_entity.pdbx_description
1 polymer ?
#
loop_
_entity_poly.entity_id
_entity_poly.type
_entity_poly.pdbx_seq_one_letter_code
_entity_poly.pdbx_strand_id
1 'polypeptide(L)'
;MRTLLALLAIAIAGCATVREPEPGGPTPAPAPLPEPAARTENLAIAGLLDGARADAAAGRLANAAASLERALRIEPRNPRLWQELARVRLKQGDYAQAESTAARSNSWAGSDNALRAENWRLIAHAREARGDAEGAKGALEAAERQK
;
A
#
# COMPACT_ATOMS: atom_id res chain seq x y z
N MET A 1 -46.44 -20.64 -60.73
CA MET A 1 -46.84 -20.43 -62.14
C MET A 1 -46.61 -18.97 -62.50
N ARG A 2 -45.87 -18.74 -63.60
CA ARG A 2 -45.82 -17.51 -64.44
C ARG A 2 -44.93 -16.36 -63.89
N THR A 3 -43.64 -16.28 -64.23
CA THR A 3 -42.96 -15.78 -65.47
C THR A 3 -43.13 -14.28 -65.76
N LEU A 4 -42.00 -13.55 -65.84
CA LEU A 4 -41.46 -12.78 -66.99
C LEU A 4 -40.43 -11.76 -66.46
N LEU A 5 -39.14 -11.87 -66.83
CA LEU A 5 -38.44 -11.10 -67.88
C LEU A 5 -38.43 -9.57 -67.62
N ALA A 6 -37.39 -8.78 -67.85
CA ALA A 6 -35.98 -8.93 -68.20
C ALA A 6 -35.40 -7.49 -68.25
N LEU A 7 -34.07 -7.38 -68.19
CA LEU A 7 -33.24 -6.25 -68.66
C LEU A 7 -33.33 -4.92 -67.87
N LEU A 8 -32.19 -4.39 -67.41
CA LEU A 8 -31.39 -3.43 -68.19
C LEU A 8 -30.21 -2.84 -67.38
N ALA A 9 -29.12 -2.58 -68.10
CA ALA A 9 -28.08 -1.55 -67.88
C ALA A 9 -27.04 -1.72 -66.76
N ILE A 10 -25.87 -2.19 -67.23
CA ILE A 10 -24.53 -1.87 -66.71
C ILE A 10 -24.28 -0.36 -66.88
N ALA A 11 -23.81 0.32 -65.84
CA ALA A 11 -23.06 1.58 -65.97
C ALA A 11 -22.09 1.77 -64.79
N ILE A 12 -20.86 2.14 -65.14
CA ILE A 12 -19.64 2.18 -64.35
C ILE A 12 -19.60 3.46 -63.50
N ALA A 13 -19.23 3.36 -62.23
CA ALA A 13 -18.71 4.50 -61.47
C ALA A 13 -17.69 4.01 -60.44
N GLY A 14 -16.41 4.12 -60.77
CA GLY A 14 -15.31 3.89 -59.83
C GLY A 14 -15.30 4.99 -58.78
N CYS A 15 -15.55 4.62 -57.52
CA CYS A 15 -15.20 5.47 -56.38
C CYS A 15 -13.76 5.14 -55.97
N ALA A 16 -12.84 6.03 -56.32
CA ALA A 16 -11.52 6.07 -55.72
C ALA A 16 -11.70 6.36 -54.22
N THR A 17 -11.42 5.36 -53.38
CA THR A 17 -11.38 5.52 -51.94
C THR A 17 -10.11 6.30 -51.59
N VAL A 18 -10.28 7.60 -51.32
CA VAL A 18 -9.26 8.39 -50.61
C VAL A 18 -9.06 7.72 -49.25
N ARG A 19 -7.80 7.36 -48.96
CA ARG A 19 -7.39 6.79 -47.68
C ARG A 19 -7.02 7.96 -46.78
N GLU A 20 -7.85 8.24 -45.79
CA GLU A 20 -7.63 9.29 -44.79
C GLU A 20 -6.44 8.90 -43.90
N PRO A 21 -5.49 9.81 -43.62
CA PRO A 21 -4.43 9.56 -42.65
C PRO A 21 -4.99 9.65 -41.23
N GLU A 22 -5.13 8.51 -40.56
CA GLU A 22 -5.46 8.40 -39.13
C GLU A 22 -4.51 9.26 -38.27
N PRO A 23 -5.00 10.30 -37.59
CA PRO A 23 -4.18 11.08 -36.69
C PRO A 23 -4.10 10.38 -35.32
N GLY A 24 -2.89 10.03 -34.92
CA GLY A 24 -2.51 9.90 -33.51
C GLY A 24 -2.84 8.57 -32.85
N GLY A 25 -1.80 7.77 -32.61
CA GLY A 25 -1.87 6.69 -31.64
C GLY A 25 -2.28 7.20 -30.25
N PRO A 26 -2.86 6.34 -29.40
CA PRO A 26 -3.40 6.75 -28.11
C PRO A 26 -2.30 7.39 -27.27
N THR A 27 -2.43 8.69 -27.02
CA THR A 27 -1.68 9.35 -25.95
C THR A 27 -2.15 8.72 -24.64
N PRO A 28 -1.25 8.23 -23.76
CA PRO A 28 -1.68 7.67 -22.49
C PRO A 28 -2.42 8.76 -21.72
N ALA A 29 -3.70 8.49 -21.42
CA ALA A 29 -4.51 9.40 -20.63
C ALA A 29 -3.83 9.64 -19.26
N PRO A 30 -3.83 10.88 -18.74
CA PRO A 30 -3.32 11.16 -17.40
C PRO A 30 -4.08 10.30 -16.38
N ALA A 31 -3.35 9.70 -15.44
CA ALA A 31 -3.94 8.84 -14.41
C ALA A 31 -5.07 9.59 -13.67
N PRO A 32 -6.23 8.95 -13.42
CA PRO A 32 -7.34 9.60 -12.75
C PRO A 32 -6.96 10.01 -11.31
N LEU A 33 -7.35 11.21 -10.92
CA LEU A 33 -7.18 11.71 -9.56
C LEU A 33 -7.95 10.82 -8.57
N PRO A 34 -7.44 10.61 -7.35
CA PRO A 34 -8.12 9.79 -6.35
C PRO A 34 -9.50 10.33 -6.02
N GLU A 35 -10.48 9.43 -5.89
CA GLU A 35 -11.87 9.77 -5.58
C GLU A 35 -11.99 10.52 -4.23
N PRO A 36 -13.01 11.38 -4.05
CA PRO A 36 -13.20 12.15 -2.82
C PRO A 36 -13.20 11.34 -1.52
N ALA A 37 -13.74 10.11 -1.53
CA ALA A 37 -13.76 9.22 -0.37
C ALA A 37 -12.33 8.79 0.04
N ALA A 38 -11.53 8.31 -0.91
CA ALA A 38 -10.13 7.93 -0.67
C ALA A 38 -9.29 9.11 -0.15
N ARG A 39 -9.54 10.34 -0.64
CA ARG A 39 -8.89 11.54 -0.09
C ARG A 39 -9.27 11.80 1.37
N THR A 40 -10.54 11.62 1.73
CA THR A 40 -11.03 11.81 3.11
C THR A 40 -10.45 10.75 4.05
N GLU A 41 -10.37 9.50 3.62
CA GLU A 41 -9.74 8.40 4.37
C GLU A 41 -8.25 8.67 4.61
N ASN A 42 -7.52 9.08 3.57
CA ASN A 42 -6.11 9.45 3.69
C ASN A 42 -5.89 10.56 4.73
N LEU A 43 -6.75 11.58 4.76
CA LEU A 43 -6.70 12.65 5.76
C LEU A 43 -7.03 12.14 7.17
N ALA A 44 -8.02 11.24 7.30
CA ALA A 44 -8.37 10.65 8.59
C ALA A 44 -7.23 9.79 9.15
N ILE A 45 -6.55 9.00 8.30
CA ILE A 45 -5.38 8.21 8.68
C ILE A 45 -4.22 9.11 9.11
N ALA A 46 -3.95 10.19 8.36
CA ALA A 46 -2.92 11.16 8.72
C ALA A 46 -3.18 11.76 10.11
N GLY A 47 -4.40 12.21 10.38
CA GLY A 47 -4.78 12.75 11.69
C GLY A 47 -4.66 11.73 12.83
N LEU A 48 -5.04 10.47 12.59
CA LEU A 48 -4.88 9.38 13.57
C LEU A 48 -3.40 9.09 13.87
N LEU A 49 -2.55 9.10 12.84
CA LEU A 49 -1.12 8.87 12.98
C LEU A 49 -0.43 10.01 13.74
N ASP A 50 -0.75 11.26 13.41
CA ASP A 50 -0.21 12.43 14.11
C ASP A 50 -0.65 12.45 15.58
N GLY A 51 -1.93 12.18 15.85
CA GLY A 51 -2.45 12.02 17.20
C GLY A 51 -1.73 10.91 17.97
N ALA A 52 -1.52 9.75 17.34
CA ALA A 52 -0.80 8.65 17.96
C ALA A 52 0.65 8.99 18.31
N ARG A 53 1.35 9.71 17.43
CA ARG A 53 2.72 10.18 17.69
C ARG A 53 2.77 11.17 18.84
N ALA A 54 1.84 12.12 18.89
CA ALA A 54 1.73 13.08 19.98
C ALA A 54 1.42 12.39 21.32
N ASP A 55 0.48 11.45 21.34
CA ASP A 55 0.17 10.63 22.52
C ASP A 55 1.37 9.81 22.98
N ALA A 56 2.08 9.16 22.05
CA ALA A 56 3.27 8.38 22.36
C ALA A 56 4.42 9.24 22.91
N ALA A 57 4.61 10.45 22.38
CA ALA A 57 5.59 11.41 22.88
C ALA A 57 5.24 11.91 24.29
N ALA A 58 3.95 12.02 24.60
CA ALA A 58 3.46 12.41 25.92
C ALA A 58 3.30 11.24 26.91
N GLY A 59 3.76 10.03 26.56
CA GLY A 59 3.65 8.84 27.41
C GLY A 59 2.24 8.24 27.51
N ARG A 60 1.27 8.76 26.76
CA ARG A 60 -0.11 8.25 26.68
C ARG A 60 -0.19 7.05 25.72
N LEU A 61 0.59 6.01 26.01
CA LEU A 61 0.82 4.90 25.08
C LEU A 61 -0.46 4.12 24.72
N ALA A 62 -1.41 4.00 25.65
CA ALA A 62 -2.70 3.36 25.38
C ALA A 62 -3.53 4.13 24.33
N ASN A 63 -3.54 5.46 24.41
CA ASN A 63 -4.25 6.30 23.43
C ASN A 63 -3.56 6.24 22.06
N ALA A 64 -2.22 6.21 22.04
CA ALA A 64 -1.46 6.04 20.81
C ALA A 64 -1.79 4.71 20.10
N ALA A 65 -1.79 3.60 20.85
CA ALA A 65 -2.16 2.29 20.32
C ALA A 65 -3.59 2.29 19.76
N ALA A 66 -4.56 2.84 20.50
CA ALA A 66 -5.95 2.91 20.06
C ALA A 66 -6.12 3.71 18.76
N SER A 67 -5.41 4.84 18.60
CA SER A 67 -5.44 5.63 17.36
C SER A 67 -4.85 4.87 16.17
N LEU A 68 -3.74 4.15 16.37
CA LEU A 68 -3.13 3.31 15.34
C LEU A 68 -4.00 2.12 14.95
N GLU A 69 -4.64 1.45 15.92
CA GLU A 69 -5.58 0.36 15.67
C GLU A 69 -6.81 0.86 14.88
N ARG A 70 -7.29 2.07 15.17
CA ARG A 70 -8.34 2.71 14.36
C ARG A 70 -7.87 2.96 12.92
N ALA A 71 -6.65 3.47 12.73
CA ALA A 71 -6.09 3.68 11.40
C ALA A 71 -5.94 2.35 10.64
N LEU A 72 -5.53 1.28 11.32
CA LEU A 72 -5.44 -0.08 10.75
C LEU A 72 -6.80 -0.69 10.41
N ARG A 73 -7.92 -0.22 10.97
CA ARG A 73 -9.26 -0.62 10.49
C ARG A 73 -9.60 0.00 9.14
N ILE A 74 -9.01 1.16 8.81
CA ILE A 74 -9.18 1.83 7.52
C ILE A 74 -8.21 1.22 6.50
N GLU A 75 -6.94 1.06 6.88
CA GLU A 75 -5.91 0.40 6.05
C GLU A 75 -5.24 -0.80 6.75
N PRO A 76 -5.84 -2.00 6.68
CA PRO A 76 -5.35 -3.18 7.41
C PRO A 76 -3.98 -3.71 6.98
N ARG A 77 -3.54 -3.33 5.77
CA ARG A 77 -2.29 -3.81 5.15
C ARG A 77 -1.24 -2.70 5.01
N ASN A 78 -1.39 -1.58 5.70
CA ASN A 78 -0.38 -0.53 5.67
C ASN A 78 0.81 -0.90 6.58
N PRO A 79 2.01 -1.16 6.02
CA PRO A 79 3.16 -1.58 6.82
C PRO A 79 3.64 -0.48 7.77
N ARG A 80 3.51 0.81 7.43
CA ARG A 80 3.94 1.91 8.30
C ARG A 80 3.08 1.99 9.55
N LEU A 81 1.75 1.83 9.44
CA LEU A 81 0.86 1.79 10.60
C LEU A 81 1.19 0.61 11.53
N TRP A 82 1.48 -0.55 10.97
CA TRP A 82 1.95 -1.71 11.75
C TRP A 82 3.30 -1.43 12.45
N GLN A 83 4.26 -0.79 11.79
CA GLN A 83 5.54 -0.43 12.41
C GLN A 83 5.33 0.53 13.59
N GLU A 84 4.53 1.57 13.41
CA GLU A 84 4.27 2.56 14.46
C GLU A 84 3.58 1.91 15.66
N LEU A 85 2.65 0.98 15.44
CA LEU A 85 2.04 0.21 16.52
C LEU A 85 3.08 -0.67 17.22
N ALA A 86 4.02 -1.27 16.49
CA ALA A 86 5.10 -2.05 17.09
C ALA A 86 6.02 -1.20 17.97
N ARG A 87 6.34 0.04 17.55
CA ARG A 87 7.09 1.01 18.37
C ARG A 87 6.35 1.36 19.65
N VAL A 88 5.03 1.58 19.58
CA VAL A 88 4.20 1.86 20.77
C VAL A 88 4.19 0.65 21.71
N ARG A 89 3.96 -0.57 21.20
CA ARG A 89 3.96 -1.81 21.99
C ARG A 89 5.31 -2.06 22.67
N LEU A 90 6.42 -1.76 21.98
CA LEU A 90 7.76 -1.85 22.57
C LEU A 90 7.90 -0.89 23.76
N LYS A 91 7.43 0.36 23.61
CA LYS A 91 7.43 1.35 24.71
C LYS A 91 6.51 0.96 25.87
N GLN A 92 5.43 0.22 25.61
CA GLN A 92 4.51 -0.28 26.64
C GLN A 92 5.11 -1.42 27.46
N GLY A 93 6.22 -2.03 27.00
CA GLY A 93 6.74 -3.26 27.58
C GLY A 93 6.03 -4.52 27.05
N ASP A 94 5.11 -4.38 26.09
CA ASP A 94 4.39 -5.49 25.46
C ASP A 94 5.28 -6.17 24.40
N TYR A 95 6.45 -6.68 24.82
CA TYR A 95 7.51 -7.10 23.90
C TYR A 95 7.08 -8.20 22.92
N ALA A 96 6.29 -9.19 23.38
CA ALA A 96 5.77 -10.24 22.49
C ALA A 96 4.84 -9.67 21.40
N GLN A 97 4.04 -8.66 21.73
CA GLN A 97 3.19 -7.97 20.77
C GLN A 97 4.01 -7.07 19.86
N ALA A 98 5.04 -6.39 20.36
CA ALA A 98 5.92 -5.57 19.55
C ALA A 98 6.59 -6.40 18.44
N GLU A 99 7.11 -7.58 18.79
CA GLU A 99 7.70 -8.53 17.84
C GLU A 99 6.70 -8.96 16.76
N SER A 100 5.52 -9.47 17.16
CA SER A 100 4.53 -9.97 16.22
C SER A 100 3.97 -8.87 15.30
N THR A 101 3.85 -7.66 15.83
CA THR A 101 3.36 -6.47 15.11
C THR A 101 4.40 -5.99 14.09
N ALA A 102 5.69 -5.93 14.45
CA ALA A 102 6.77 -5.59 13.52
C ALA A 102 6.95 -6.66 12.42
N ALA A 103 6.81 -7.95 12.77
CA ALA A 103 6.83 -9.03 11.79
C ALA A 103 5.66 -8.92 10.78
N ARG A 104 4.48 -8.53 11.24
CA ARG A 104 3.35 -8.23 10.36
C ARG A 104 3.62 -7.05 9.45
N SER A 105 4.24 -5.98 9.94
CA SER A 105 4.69 -4.86 9.11
C SER A 105 5.62 -5.36 7.97
N ASN A 106 6.58 -6.23 8.29
CA ASN A 106 7.46 -6.85 7.29
C ASN A 106 6.72 -7.63 6.19
N SER A 107 5.63 -8.33 6.52
CA SER A 107 4.85 -9.06 5.52
C SER A 107 4.16 -8.15 4.48
N TRP A 108 3.94 -6.88 4.81
CA TRP A 108 3.30 -5.90 3.91
C TRP A 108 4.28 -4.85 3.36
N ALA A 109 5.54 -4.86 3.80
CA ALA A 109 6.54 -3.86 3.43
C ALA A 109 6.97 -3.91 1.95
N GLY A 110 6.69 -5.00 1.24
CA GLY A 110 7.08 -5.18 -0.15
C GLY A 110 8.59 -4.99 -0.33
N SER A 111 8.99 -4.13 -1.27
CA SER A 111 10.37 -3.77 -1.55
C SER A 111 10.94 -2.64 -0.68
N ASP A 112 10.23 -2.16 0.34
CA ASP A 112 10.75 -1.14 1.27
C ASP A 112 11.78 -1.74 2.23
N ASN A 113 12.99 -1.91 1.72
CA ASN A 113 14.16 -2.45 2.42
C ASN A 113 14.46 -1.71 3.72
N ALA A 114 14.34 -0.38 3.71
CA ALA A 114 14.61 0.46 4.87
C ALA A 114 13.60 0.17 5.99
N LEU A 115 12.31 0.13 5.66
CA LEU A 115 11.26 -0.22 6.63
C LEU A 115 11.43 -1.65 7.15
N ARG A 116 11.82 -2.61 6.28
CA ARG A 116 12.11 -3.98 6.73
C ARG A 116 13.29 -4.03 7.71
N ALA A 117 14.35 -3.27 7.45
CA ALA A 117 15.50 -3.18 8.35
C ALA A 117 15.09 -2.61 9.71
N GLU A 118 14.30 -1.54 9.74
CA GLU A 118 13.80 -0.94 10.97
C GLU A 118 12.90 -1.90 11.76
N ASN A 119 12.00 -2.61 11.11
CA ASN A 119 11.16 -3.62 11.76
C ASN A 119 11.98 -4.77 12.35
N TRP A 120 13.02 -5.23 11.65
CA TRP A 120 13.93 -6.24 12.19
C TRP A 120 14.68 -5.74 13.42
N ARG A 121 15.06 -4.46 13.46
CA ARG A 121 15.61 -3.84 14.68
C ARG A 121 14.57 -3.82 15.80
N LEU A 122 13.30 -3.49 15.53
CA LEU A 122 12.24 -3.56 16.55
C LEU A 122 12.06 -4.97 17.11
N ILE A 123 12.10 -5.99 16.25
CA ILE A 123 12.05 -7.41 16.65
C ILE A 123 13.25 -7.74 17.54
N ALA A 124 14.46 -7.28 17.18
CA ALA A 124 15.64 -7.50 18.00
C ALA A 124 15.50 -6.91 19.40
N HIS A 125 15.07 -5.66 19.52
CA HIS A 125 14.86 -5.01 20.82
C HIS A 125 13.79 -5.72 21.65
N ALA A 126 12.71 -6.17 21.01
CA ALA A 126 11.64 -6.92 21.69
C ALA A 126 12.14 -8.28 22.22
N ARG A 127 12.97 -8.99 21.45
CA ARG A 127 13.56 -10.27 21.85
C ARG A 127 14.59 -10.11 22.96
N GLU A 128 15.46 -9.12 22.84
CA GLU A 128 16.45 -8.78 23.87
C GLU A 128 15.77 -8.46 25.20
N ALA A 129 14.72 -7.63 25.20
CA ALA A 129 13.95 -7.30 26.40
C ALA A 129 13.25 -8.51 27.05
N ARG A 130 13.07 -9.60 26.30
CA ARG A 130 12.53 -10.89 26.79
C ARG A 130 13.61 -11.90 27.18
N GLY A 131 14.90 -11.54 27.08
CA GLY A 131 16.03 -12.44 27.34
C GLY A 131 16.39 -13.39 26.20
N ASP A 132 15.82 -13.21 25.01
CA ASP A 132 16.16 -14.00 23.81
C ASP A 132 17.31 -13.33 23.04
N ALA A 133 18.52 -13.42 23.60
CA ALA A 133 19.72 -12.80 23.05
C ALA A 133 20.09 -13.37 21.66
N GLU A 134 20.00 -14.69 21.48
CA GLU A 134 20.28 -15.35 20.20
C GLU A 134 19.27 -14.92 19.12
N GLY A 135 17.97 -14.89 19.46
CA GLY A 135 16.94 -14.43 18.55
C GLY A 135 17.05 -12.94 18.23
N ALA A 136 17.51 -12.12 19.17
CA ALA A 136 17.78 -10.70 18.94
C ALA A 136 18.94 -10.50 17.95
N LYS A 137 20.04 -11.24 18.13
CA LYS A 137 21.18 -11.25 17.19
C LYS A 137 20.74 -11.67 15.78
N GLY A 138 19.98 -12.76 15.66
CA GLY A 138 19.47 -13.20 14.36
C GLY A 138 18.55 -12.17 13.68
N ALA A 139 17.79 -11.40 14.46
CA ALA A 139 16.98 -10.30 13.93
C ALA A 139 17.85 -9.12 13.46
N LEU A 140 18.93 -8.77 14.16
CA LEU A 140 19.88 -7.75 13.71
C LEU A 140 20.57 -8.16 12.40
N GLU A 141 21.01 -9.41 12.28
CA GLU A 141 21.57 -9.94 11.04
C GLU A 141 20.55 -9.88 9.89
N ALA A 142 19.27 -10.15 10.18
CA ALA A 142 18.19 -9.98 9.20
C ALA A 142 17.98 -8.50 8.79
N ALA A 143 18.16 -7.54 9.70
CA ALA A 143 18.12 -6.11 9.39
C ALA A 143 19.27 -5.70 8.46
N GLU A 144 20.48 -6.20 8.71
CA GLU A 144 21.66 -5.90 7.90
C GLU A 144 21.56 -6.47 6.48
N ARG A 145 20.89 -7.61 6.30
CA ARG A 145 20.58 -8.20 4.99
C ARG A 145 19.59 -7.39 4.15
N GLN A 146 18.94 -6.37 4.72
CA GLN A 146 18.03 -5.52 3.95
C GLN A 146 18.75 -4.36 3.24
N LYS A 147 20.03 -4.11 3.51
CA LYS A 147 20.84 -3.10 2.80
C LYS A 147 20.86 -3.38 1.30
#